data_AF-G4FPA1-F1
#
_entry.id   AF-G4FPA1-F1
#
_cell.length_a   1.000
_cell.length_b   1.000
_cell.length_c   1.000
_cell.angle_alpha   90.00
_cell.angle_beta   90.00
_cell.angle_gamma   90.00
#
_symmetry.space_group_name_H-M   'P 1'
#
loop_
_entity.id
_entity.type
_entity.pdbx_description
1 polymer ?
#
loop_
_entity_poly.entity_id
_entity_poly.type
_entity_poly.pdbx_seq_one_letter_code
_entity_poly.pdbx_strand_id
1 'polypeptide(L)'
;MHRPFKGLYLQKTTAPFFFSFVTYTPQTKEQMIACGDLAEGEEYLSQVVCDFLLFISEGILGHILTADFPISYDDVVIVCSRQRGDGVQHEYLIQVIDRGWTNEAQTRLLDELMAILSHPLWTGAILKSN
;
A
#
# COMPACT_ATOMS: atom_id res chain seq x y z
N MET A 1 7.02 -3.57 22.67
CA MET A 1 7.36 -4.00 21.30
C MET A 1 6.51 -3.20 20.34
N HIS A 2 7.13 -2.32 19.55
CA HIS A 2 6.45 -1.63 18.46
C HIS A 2 6.06 -2.70 17.43
N ARG A 3 4.76 -2.85 17.11
CA ARG A 3 4.37 -3.66 15.95
C ARG A 3 4.54 -2.75 14.73
N PRO A 4 5.52 -3.00 13.84
CA PRO A 4 5.56 -2.29 12.56
C PRO A 4 4.22 -2.58 11.83
N PHE A 5 3.69 -1.59 11.12
CA PHE A 5 2.43 -1.68 10.35
C PHE A 5 1.14 -1.87 11.16
N LYS A 6 1.12 -1.57 12.47
CA LYS A 6 -0.13 -1.59 13.24
C LYS A 6 -1.15 -0.61 12.63
N GLY A 7 -2.33 -1.12 12.32
CA GLY A 7 -3.44 -0.31 11.78
C GLY A 7 -3.50 -0.27 10.25
N LEU A 8 -2.54 -0.90 9.57
CA LEU A 8 -2.60 -1.14 8.14
C LEU A 8 -3.33 -2.46 7.86
N TYR A 9 -4.18 -2.45 6.82
CA TYR A 9 -4.85 -3.66 6.32
C TYR A 9 -4.86 -3.67 4.80
N LEU A 10 -4.59 -4.84 4.21
CA LEU A 10 -4.63 -5.03 2.77
C LEU A 10 -5.51 -6.23 2.40
N GLN A 11 -6.45 -6.03 1.49
CA GLN A 11 -7.30 -7.07 0.94
C GLN A 11 -7.26 -7.01 -0.58
N LYS A 12 -7.22 -8.18 -1.23
CA LYS A 12 -7.43 -8.24 -2.68
C LYS A 12 -8.89 -7.93 -3.00
N THR A 13 -9.13 -7.35 -4.17
CA THR A 13 -10.48 -7.26 -4.73
C THR A 13 -10.76 -8.43 -5.67
N THR A 14 -11.93 -8.42 -6.33
CA THR A 14 -12.23 -9.34 -7.42
C THR A 14 -11.58 -8.93 -8.74
N ALA A 15 -11.11 -7.69 -8.86
CA ALA A 15 -10.44 -7.19 -10.05
C ALA A 15 -8.92 -7.43 -9.96
N PRO A 16 -8.25 -7.86 -11.04
CA PRO A 16 -6.79 -8.05 -11.05
C PRO A 16 -6.05 -6.76 -10.71
N PHE A 17 -5.05 -6.84 -9.83
CA PHE A 17 -4.18 -5.71 -9.45
C PHE A 17 -4.88 -4.55 -8.73
N PHE A 18 -6.13 -4.75 -8.31
CA PHE A 18 -6.85 -3.83 -7.44
C PHE A 18 -6.91 -4.36 -6.01
N PHE A 19 -6.59 -3.48 -5.07
CA PHE A 19 -6.50 -3.79 -3.65
C PHE A 19 -7.29 -2.79 -2.81
N SER A 20 -8.00 -3.27 -1.79
CA SER A 20 -8.52 -2.43 -0.71
C SER A 20 -7.43 -2.29 0.35
N PHE A 21 -6.91 -1.08 0.51
CA PHE A 21 -5.87 -0.75 1.47
C PHE A 21 -6.41 0.22 2.52
N VAL A 22 -6.29 -0.16 3.79
CA VAL A 22 -6.69 0.68 4.92
C VAL A 22 -5.43 1.19 5.60
N THR A 23 -5.35 2.51 5.77
CA THR A 23 -4.31 3.17 6.57
C THR A 23 -4.95 4.28 7.43
N TYR A 24 -4.16 4.91 8.29
CA TYR A 24 -4.56 6.12 9.00
C TYR A 24 -4.81 7.26 8.01
N THR A 25 -5.59 8.27 8.42
CA THR A 25 -5.77 9.48 7.61
C THR A 25 -4.44 10.24 7.48
N PRO A 26 -3.83 10.30 6.28
CA PRO A 26 -2.57 11.02 6.08
C PRO A 26 -2.81 12.53 6.06
N GLN A 27 -1.75 13.30 6.26
CA GLN A 27 -1.81 14.75 6.01
C GLN A 27 -2.00 15.02 4.52
N THR A 28 -2.86 15.97 4.17
CA THR A 28 -2.94 16.46 2.78
C THR A 28 -1.72 17.31 2.44
N LYS A 29 -1.47 17.50 1.13
CA LYS A 29 -0.42 18.40 0.64
C LYS A 29 -0.52 19.79 1.29
N GLU A 30 -1.72 20.35 1.35
CA GLU A 30 -1.99 21.67 1.92
C GLU A 30 -1.68 21.70 3.42
N GLN A 31 -2.00 20.62 4.14
CA GLN A 31 -1.67 20.49 5.56
C GLN A 31 -0.16 20.43 5.78
N MET A 32 0.57 19.67 4.95
CA MET A 32 2.03 19.58 5.02
C MET A 32 2.70 20.93 4.71
N ILE A 33 2.19 21.68 3.73
CA ILE A 33 2.66 23.04 3.44
C ILE A 33 2.37 23.97 4.62
N ALA A 34 1.16 23.93 5.17
CA ALA A 34 0.76 24.81 6.26
C ALA A 34 1.55 24.57 7.55
N CYS A 35 1.99 23.33 7.83
CA CYS A 35 2.83 23.03 8.99
C CYS A 35 4.34 23.12 8.72
N GLY A 36 4.75 23.38 7.48
CA GLY A 36 6.17 23.53 7.10
C GLY A 36 6.91 22.21 6.86
N ASP A 37 6.18 21.08 6.81
CA ASP A 37 6.76 19.76 6.47
C ASP A 37 7.01 19.61 4.96
N LEU A 38 6.39 20.45 4.13
CA LEU A 38 6.60 20.51 2.68
C LEU A 38 6.73 21.98 2.24
N ALA A 39 7.79 22.34 1.52
CA ALA A 39 7.93 23.71 1.02
C ALA A 39 7.01 23.97 -0.20
N GLU A 40 6.63 25.23 -0.40
CA GLU A 40 5.90 25.63 -1.61
C GLU A 40 6.75 25.34 -2.87
N GLY A 41 6.21 24.52 -3.77
CA GLY A 41 6.89 24.10 -5.00
C GLY A 41 7.58 22.74 -4.92
N GLU A 42 7.70 22.14 -3.74
CA GLU A 42 8.21 20.76 -3.61
C GLU A 42 7.19 19.73 -4.10
N GLU A 43 7.73 18.61 -4.59
CA GLU A 43 6.93 17.47 -5.02
C GLU A 43 6.29 16.79 -3.80
N TYR A 44 4.98 16.59 -3.88
CA TYR A 44 4.23 15.88 -2.84
C TYR A 44 4.25 14.38 -3.14
N LEU A 45 4.80 13.60 -2.22
CA LEU A 45 4.71 12.14 -2.24
C LEU A 45 3.54 11.69 -1.37
N SER A 46 2.65 10.89 -1.97
CA SER A 46 1.48 10.35 -1.28
C SER A 46 1.90 9.36 -0.21
N GLN A 47 1.72 9.73 1.05
CA GLN A 47 2.00 8.86 2.20
C GLN A 47 1.25 7.52 2.11
N VAL A 48 0.05 7.51 1.53
CA VAL A 48 -0.74 6.28 1.30
C VAL A 48 -0.03 5.31 0.38
N VAL A 49 0.58 5.82 -0.71
CA VAL A 49 1.30 4.97 -1.68
C VAL A 49 2.60 4.46 -1.05
N CYS A 50 3.31 5.31 -0.30
CA CYS A 50 4.50 4.91 0.44
C CYS A 50 4.18 3.81 1.48
N ASP A 51 3.13 4.01 2.28
CA ASP A 51 2.66 3.02 3.26
C ASP A 51 2.25 1.71 2.58
N PHE A 52 1.57 1.79 1.43
CA PHE A 52 1.18 0.61 0.65
C PHE A 52 2.42 -0.19 0.20
N LEU A 53 3.40 0.47 -0.41
CA LEU A 53 4.63 -0.16 -0.88
C LEU A 53 5.43 -0.79 0.26
N LEU A 54 5.60 -0.05 1.36
CA LEU A 54 6.32 -0.53 2.54
C LEU A 54 5.59 -1.70 3.20
N PHE A 55 4.27 -1.68 3.23
CA PHE A 55 3.49 -2.75 3.81
C PHE A 55 3.53 -4.02 2.95
N ILE A 56 3.39 -3.93 1.62
CA ILE A 56 3.52 -5.12 0.77
C ILE A 56 4.93 -5.70 0.83
N SER A 57 5.97 -4.86 0.81
CA SER A 57 7.35 -5.33 0.80
C SER A 57 7.73 -5.96 2.13
N GLU A 58 7.66 -5.20 3.23
CA GLU A 58 8.22 -5.60 4.52
C GLU A 58 7.18 -6.26 5.42
N GLY A 59 5.93 -5.77 5.36
CA GLY A 59 4.85 -6.28 6.21
C GLY A 59 4.28 -7.62 5.75
N ILE A 60 4.20 -7.84 4.44
CA ILE A 60 3.56 -9.02 3.86
C ILE A 60 4.60 -9.99 3.28
N LEU A 61 5.46 -9.52 2.37
CA LEU A 61 6.44 -10.36 1.67
C LEU A 61 7.72 -10.59 2.50
N GLY A 62 7.99 -9.75 3.50
CA GLY A 62 9.19 -9.84 4.33
C GLY A 62 10.47 -9.48 3.58
N HIS A 63 10.37 -8.61 2.57
CA HIS A 63 11.49 -8.07 1.79
C HIS A 63 11.72 -6.60 2.15
N ILE A 64 12.99 -6.22 2.35
CA ILE A 64 13.36 -4.82 2.58
C ILE A 64 12.99 -4.00 1.34
N LEU A 65 12.33 -2.87 1.52
CA LEU A 65 12.03 -1.97 0.41
C LEU A 65 13.33 -1.28 -0.04
N THR A 66 13.77 -1.59 -1.26
CA THR A 66 14.94 -0.95 -1.90
C THR A 66 14.55 -0.36 -3.25
N ALA A 67 15.46 0.39 -3.87
CA ALA A 67 15.27 0.92 -5.22
C ALA A 67 15.08 -0.17 -6.30
N ASP A 68 15.51 -1.41 -6.01
CA ASP A 68 15.36 -2.57 -6.90
C ASP A 68 14.06 -3.35 -6.65
N PHE A 69 13.20 -2.88 -5.73
CA PHE A 69 11.92 -3.53 -5.48
C PHE A 69 11.06 -3.47 -6.76
N PRO A 70 10.47 -4.59 -7.22
CA PRO A 70 9.86 -4.67 -8.55
C PRO A 70 8.74 -3.66 -8.84
N ILE A 71 8.03 -3.20 -7.82
CA ILE A 71 6.93 -2.23 -7.94
C ILE A 71 7.38 -0.91 -7.31
N SER A 72 7.33 0.18 -8.06
CA SER A 72 7.70 1.51 -7.61
C SER A 72 6.48 2.39 -7.32
N TYR A 73 6.73 3.60 -6.82
CA TYR A 73 5.69 4.60 -6.56
C TYR A 73 4.86 4.92 -7.81
N ASP A 74 5.51 5.02 -8.97
CA ASP A 74 4.86 5.38 -10.24
C ASP A 74 3.99 4.26 -10.84
N ASP A 75 4.12 3.04 -10.30
CA ASP A 75 3.31 1.89 -10.66
C ASP A 75 2.01 1.82 -9.85
N VAL A 76 1.82 2.70 -8.87
CA VAL A 76 0.69 2.63 -7.92
C VAL A 76 -0.19 3.87 -8.04
N VAL A 77 -1.49 3.65 -8.17
CA VAL A 77 -2.49 4.71 -8.25
C VAL A 77 -3.56 4.53 -7.19
N ILE A 78 -3.93 5.62 -6.53
CA ILE A 78 -5.13 5.69 -5.70
C ILE A 78 -6.30 6.00 -6.63
N VAL A 79 -7.19 5.02 -6.80
CA VAL A 79 -8.36 5.12 -7.68
C VAL A 79 -9.47 5.90 -7.01
N CYS A 80 -9.76 5.58 -5.74
CA CYS A 80 -10.70 6.30 -4.92
C CYS A 80 -10.40 6.06 -3.44
N SER A 81 -11.03 6.85 -2.57
CA SER A 81 -10.95 6.67 -1.12
C SER A 81 -12.32 6.85 -0.49
N ARG A 82 -12.49 6.26 0.70
CA ARG A 82 -13.63 6.49 1.58
C ARG A 82 -13.20 6.46 3.04
N GLN A 83 -13.88 7.24 3.86
CA GLN A 83 -13.72 7.19 5.31
C GLN A 83 -14.36 5.90 5.86
N ARG A 84 -13.68 5.23 6.81
CA ARG A 84 -14.25 4.12 7.60
C ARG A 84 -14.35 4.52 9.06
N GLY A 85 -15.45 4.15 9.71
CA GLY A 85 -15.63 4.37 11.14
C GLY A 85 -15.74 5.85 11.52
N ASP A 86 -15.12 6.22 12.62
CA ASP A 86 -15.13 7.57 13.22
C ASP A 86 -14.15 8.56 12.56
N GLY A 87 -13.42 8.14 11.51
CA GLY A 87 -12.53 9.00 10.73
C GLY A 87 -11.05 8.89 11.02
N VAL A 88 -10.65 8.00 11.93
CA VAL A 88 -9.23 7.74 12.19
C VAL A 88 -8.61 6.88 11.08
N GLN A 89 -9.41 6.04 10.40
CA GLN A 89 -8.96 5.18 9.31
C GLN A 89 -9.66 5.51 7.99
N HIS A 90 -8.89 5.48 6.91
CA HIS A 90 -9.38 5.61 5.54
C HIS A 90 -9.09 4.34 4.75
N GLU A 91 -10.04 3.97 3.92
CA GLU A 91 -9.91 2.90 2.95
C GLU A 91 -9.68 3.49 1.56
N TYR A 92 -8.64 3.01 0.89
CA TYR A 92 -8.20 3.40 -0.43
C TYR A 92 -8.33 2.21 -1.37
N LEU A 93 -8.96 2.43 -2.52
CA LEU A 93 -8.85 1.51 -3.64
C LEU A 93 -7.55 1.81 -4.36
N ILE A 94 -6.59 0.90 -4.26
CA ILE A 94 -5.28 0.99 -4.89
C ILE A 94 -5.29 0.13 -6.16
N GLN A 95 -4.73 0.65 -7.23
CA GLN A 95 -4.41 -0.10 -8.43
C GLN A 95 -2.90 -0.14 -8.61
N VAL A 96 -2.36 -1.32 -8.90
CA VAL A 96 -1.01 -1.46 -9.47
C VAL A 96 -1.15 -1.52 -10.99
N ILE A 97 -0.52 -0.58 -11.70
CA ILE A 97 -0.63 -0.45 -13.15
C ILE A 97 0.27 -1.49 -13.81
N ASP A 98 -0.33 -2.38 -14.59
CA ASP A 98 0.39 -3.19 -15.56
C ASP A 98 0.62 -2.37 -16.84
N ARG A 99 1.86 -1.90 -17.04
CA ARG A 99 2.27 -1.15 -18.24
C ARG A 99 2.84 -2.05 -19.34
N GLY A 100 2.46 -3.33 -19.35
CA GLY A 100 3.04 -4.34 -20.23
C GLY A 100 4.36 -4.84 -19.67
N TRP A 101 4.32 -5.28 -18.41
CA TRP A 101 5.50 -5.77 -17.71
C TRP A 101 6.13 -6.95 -18.47
N THR A 102 7.31 -6.72 -19.02
CA THR A 102 8.14 -7.74 -19.68
C THR A 102 9.10 -8.42 -18.72
N ASN A 103 9.20 -7.90 -17.50
CA ASN A 103 10.12 -8.37 -16.48
C ASN A 103 9.42 -9.36 -15.55
N GLU A 104 10.00 -10.57 -15.46
CA GLU A 104 9.50 -11.66 -14.64
C GLU A 104 9.47 -11.36 -13.14
N ALA A 105 10.21 -10.36 -12.67
CA ALA A 105 10.27 -10.00 -11.25
C ALA A 105 8.94 -9.40 -10.75
N GLN A 106 8.32 -8.50 -11.51
CA GLN A 106 7.04 -7.90 -11.14
C GLN A 106 5.92 -8.92 -11.10
N THR A 107 5.84 -9.77 -12.15
CA THR A 107 4.83 -10.83 -12.23
C THR A 107 4.97 -11.79 -11.05
N ARG A 108 6.20 -12.25 -10.77
CA ARG A 108 6.46 -13.14 -9.62
C ARG A 108 6.04 -12.52 -8.30
N LEU A 109 6.39 -11.25 -8.08
CA LEU A 109 6.03 -10.53 -6.86
C LEU A 109 4.51 -10.41 -6.68
N LEU A 110 3.79 -10.06 -7.75
CA LEU A 110 2.33 -9.98 -7.69
C LEU A 110 1.68 -11.35 -7.51
N ASP A 111 2.19 -12.39 -8.15
CA ASP A 111 1.69 -13.76 -7.96
C ASP A 111 1.85 -14.20 -6.50
N GLU A 112 3.02 -13.93 -5.90
CA GLU A 112 3.28 -14.21 -4.48
C GLU A 112 2.35 -13.43 -3.57
N LEU A 113 2.22 -12.12 -3.79
CA LEU A 113 1.29 -11.27 -3.03
C LEU A 113 -0.15 -11.80 -3.14
N MET A 114 -0.61 -12.14 -4.34
CA MET A 114 -1.96 -12.65 -4.57
C MET A 114 -2.18 -14.02 -3.93
N ALA A 115 -1.16 -14.87 -3.88
CA ALA A 115 -1.23 -16.16 -3.17
C ALA A 115 -1.43 -15.95 -1.67
N ILE A 116 -0.68 -15.03 -1.04
CA ILE A 116 -0.83 -14.70 0.38
C ILE A 116 -2.20 -14.09 0.66
N LEU A 117 -2.62 -13.08 -0.12
CA LEU A 117 -3.90 -12.40 0.07
C LEU A 117 -5.11 -13.30 -0.19
N SER A 118 -4.92 -14.40 -0.93
CA SER A 118 -5.96 -15.41 -1.17
C SER A 118 -6.00 -16.51 -0.11
N HIS A 119 -5.05 -16.54 0.83
CA HIS A 119 -4.98 -17.57 1.84
C HIS A 119 -6.17 -17.47 2.82
N PRO A 120 -6.86 -18.57 3.18
CA PRO A 120 -8.03 -18.53 4.06
C PRO A 120 -7.79 -17.93 5.46
N LEU A 121 -6.54 -18.00 5.95
CA LEU A 121 -6.12 -17.42 7.23
C LEU A 121 -5.67 -15.95 7.14
N TRP A 122 -5.71 -15.35 5.94
CA TRP A 122 -5.37 -13.95 5.75
C TRP A 122 -6.47 -13.06 6.34
N THR A 123 -6.09 -12.19 7.28
CA THR A 123 -7.02 -11.28 7.97
C THR A 123 -6.87 -9.82 7.55
N GLY A 124 -5.99 -9.55 6.59
CA GLY A 124 -5.68 -8.20 6.13
C GLY A 124 -4.40 -7.61 6.72
N ALA A 125 -3.97 -8.07 7.90
CA ALA A 125 -2.80 -7.50 8.57
C ALA A 125 -1.71 -8.52 8.88
N ILE A 126 -2.08 -9.77 9.21
CA ILE A 126 -1.17 -10.84 9.60
C ILE A 126 -1.77 -12.16 9.11
N LEU A 127 -0.93 -13.06 8.59
CA LEU A 127 -1.28 -14.46 8.41
C LEU A 127 -1.30 -15.12 9.80
N LYS A 128 -2.46 -15.51 10.31
CA LYS A 128 -2.50 -16.25 11.57
C LYS A 128 -1.83 -17.61 11.37
N SER A 129 -0.65 -17.80 11.94
CA SER A 129 -0.09 -19.14 12.16
C SER A 129 -0.93 -19.82 13.24
N ASN A 130 -1.44 -21.02 12.91
CA ASN A 130 -2.06 -21.91 13.90
C ASN A 130 -1.00 -22.49 14.84
#